data_AF-A0A485K5L8-F1
#
_entry.id   AF-A0A485K5L8-F1
#
_cell.length_a   1.000
_cell.length_b   1.000
_cell.length_c   1.000
_cell.angle_alpha   90.00
_cell.angle_beta   90.00
_cell.angle_gamma   90.00
#
_symmetry.space_group_name_H-M   'P 1'
#
loop_
_entity.id
_entity.type
_entity.pdbx_description
1 polymer ?
#
loop_
_entity_poly.entity_id
_entity_poly.type
_entity_poly.pdbx_seq_one_letter_code
_entity_poly.pdbx_strand_id
1 'polypeptide(L)'
;MTDPRPIGERNFMQMCIRLLIEFLSDRHYDHPLSQQLLYKPMKKDFVNIMQFLFRQLDPNFLFSTKIEEDVGNCFRTLKYPFPISKTALAAVGTLHSWPPLLAAISWLIELLTYDSIVQEEGGDDADDNGDKEMFEYLTVAYKAFLSGNDDEYDLMTRKMEESFDAQNRKIQQETDVVQRENDDLRRQIEELETGQSLPSLNNKKRDYTHDRDKLKALVQKLEINKEKYHDSIRMMEQKLARAHHEYEAYQAKAAELQHRIDTQELSADDLERMQRERARLQELLATVDARFKGIQASHWQKETAISEQMDRVEEAVKEYMTLCRRLKLDEKHGSGIDFGISIDAHSGGAQAATALMLHLKKTIVPGLQHFRRQRIERLDRVLDRVVEAKVMTGQATSEMNDAVEAARGIDGQERKLEEAIRKEQEAMDAALELKSREIEEMELELERLQNDDDVSTGVGKAEKLLREARAAYAEMTEQYEREIDSRLRFIQHAIAMCIAFKERVVSQLGDAERAVRRMDE
;
A
#
# COMPACT_ATOMS: atom_id res chain seq x y z
N MET A 1 87.79 92.15 -6.97
CA MET A 1 87.18 91.10 -7.82
C MET A 1 88.17 90.72 -8.90
N THR A 2 88.17 89.46 -9.34
CA THR A 2 88.91 89.02 -10.53
C THR A 2 88.14 89.45 -11.79
N ASP A 3 88.83 89.84 -12.85
CA ASP A 3 88.20 90.11 -14.15
C ASP A 3 87.66 88.77 -14.71
N PRO A 4 86.35 88.64 -14.99
CA PRO A 4 85.76 87.41 -15.51
C PRO A 4 86.03 87.21 -17.00
N ARG A 5 86.56 88.23 -17.70
CA ARG A 5 86.83 88.15 -19.14
C ARG A 5 88.12 87.36 -19.40
N PRO A 6 88.19 86.55 -20.46
CA PRO A 6 89.38 85.75 -20.80
C PRO A 6 90.50 86.62 -21.42
N ILE A 7 90.97 87.64 -20.68
CA ILE A 7 91.94 88.65 -21.13
C ILE A 7 93.27 88.06 -21.60
N GLY A 8 93.64 86.86 -21.17
CA GLY A 8 94.84 86.15 -21.61
C GLY A 8 94.69 85.36 -22.91
N GLU A 9 93.46 85.17 -23.40
CA GLU A 9 93.20 84.35 -24.59
C GLU A 9 93.41 85.12 -25.89
N ARG A 10 94.07 84.46 -26.85
CA ARG A 10 94.36 85.05 -28.17
C ARG A 10 93.08 85.40 -28.95
N ASN A 11 92.04 84.60 -28.81
CA ASN A 11 90.76 84.79 -29.49
C ASN A 11 90.01 86.01 -28.93
N PHE A 12 90.02 86.21 -27.61
CA PHE A 12 89.43 87.38 -26.95
C PHE A 12 90.16 88.67 -27.35
N MET A 13 91.51 88.67 -27.32
CA MET A 13 92.29 89.80 -27.82
C MET A 13 92.02 90.11 -29.29
N GLN A 14 91.85 89.09 -30.15
CA GLN A 14 91.44 89.26 -31.55
C GLN A 14 90.08 89.94 -31.69
N MET A 15 89.10 89.52 -30.90
CA MET A 15 87.76 90.10 -30.87
C MET A 15 87.80 91.57 -30.45
N CYS A 16 88.51 91.90 -29.36
CA CYS A 16 88.67 93.27 -28.88
C CYS A 16 89.40 94.17 -29.90
N ILE A 17 90.43 93.67 -30.59
CA ILE A 17 91.11 94.42 -31.66
C ILE A 17 90.17 94.66 -32.85
N ARG A 18 89.35 93.68 -33.24
CA ARG A 18 88.37 93.87 -34.32
C ARG A 18 87.34 94.95 -33.97
N LEU A 19 86.73 94.83 -32.79
CA LEU A 19 85.75 95.79 -32.25
C LEU A 19 86.35 97.21 -32.13
N LEU A 20 87.62 97.32 -31.74
CA LEU A 20 88.34 98.59 -31.73
C LEU A 20 88.53 99.19 -33.14
N ILE A 21 88.88 98.38 -34.14
CA ILE A 21 89.07 98.86 -35.52
C ILE A 21 87.73 99.27 -36.13
N GLU A 22 86.69 98.48 -35.95
CA GLU A 22 85.32 98.72 -36.42
C GLU A 22 84.83 100.08 -35.91
N PHE A 23 84.79 100.27 -34.59
CA PHE A 23 84.35 101.52 -33.96
C PHE A 23 85.18 102.76 -34.38
N LEU A 24 86.51 102.63 -34.48
CA LEU A 24 87.37 103.75 -34.92
C LEU A 24 87.20 104.07 -36.41
N SER A 25 86.83 103.08 -37.24
CA SER A 25 86.57 103.29 -38.67
C SER A 25 85.23 103.98 -38.90
N ASP A 26 84.19 103.52 -38.20
CA ASP A 26 82.83 104.04 -38.29
C ASP A 26 82.74 105.51 -37.86
N ARG A 27 83.50 105.91 -36.82
CA ARG A 27 83.54 107.29 -36.31
C ARG A 27 84.69 108.14 -36.89
N HIS A 28 85.27 107.73 -38.02
CA HIS A 28 86.26 108.48 -38.82
C HIS A 28 87.53 108.92 -38.04
N TYR A 29 88.24 107.98 -37.43
CA TYR A 29 89.50 108.26 -36.72
C TYR A 29 90.67 108.70 -37.65
N ASP A 30 91.30 109.82 -37.33
CA ASP A 30 92.31 110.53 -38.16
C ASP A 30 93.69 109.87 -38.30
N HIS A 31 93.90 108.65 -37.79
CA HIS A 31 95.22 107.99 -37.76
C HIS A 31 95.20 106.58 -38.36
N PRO A 32 96.29 106.12 -39.00
CA PRO A 32 96.32 104.86 -39.73
C PRO A 32 96.08 103.64 -38.82
N LEU A 33 95.04 102.88 -39.13
CA LEU A 33 94.67 101.65 -38.42
C LEU A 33 95.29 100.42 -39.10
N SER A 34 95.90 99.53 -38.29
CA SER A 34 96.38 98.23 -38.74
C SER A 34 96.25 97.20 -37.62
N GLN A 35 95.69 96.02 -37.94
CA GLN A 35 95.55 94.92 -36.98
C GLN A 35 96.90 94.51 -36.36
N GLN A 36 98.00 94.55 -37.13
CA GLN A 36 99.32 94.21 -36.61
C GLN A 36 99.86 95.25 -35.63
N LEU A 37 99.52 96.53 -35.83
CA LEU A 37 99.93 97.62 -34.93
C LEU A 37 99.17 97.53 -33.59
N LEU A 38 97.88 97.16 -33.61
CA LEU A 38 97.05 97.02 -32.41
C LEU A 38 97.30 95.74 -31.59
N TYR A 39 98.09 94.78 -32.09
CA TYR A 39 98.62 93.70 -31.24
C TYR A 39 99.75 94.15 -30.31
N LYS A 40 100.46 95.23 -30.67
CA LYS A 40 101.59 95.76 -29.91
C LYS A 40 101.73 97.28 -30.14
N PRO A 41 100.73 98.09 -29.71
CA PRO A 41 100.72 99.52 -30.01
C PRO A 41 101.86 100.24 -29.30
N MET A 42 102.37 101.31 -29.92
CA MET A 42 103.27 102.22 -29.22
C MET A 42 102.47 103.11 -28.27
N LYS A 43 103.14 103.68 -27.27
CA LYS A 43 102.51 104.59 -26.30
C LYS A 43 101.79 105.76 -26.97
N LYS A 44 102.34 106.30 -28.07
CA LYS A 44 101.71 107.36 -28.86
C LYS A 44 100.36 106.92 -29.44
N ASP A 45 100.32 105.74 -30.05
CA ASP A 45 99.11 105.22 -30.70
C ASP A 45 98.00 104.98 -29.67
N PHE A 46 98.35 104.41 -28.50
CA PHE A 46 97.43 104.26 -27.37
C PHE A 46 96.90 105.61 -26.87
N VAL A 47 97.76 106.63 -26.70
CA VAL A 47 97.31 107.95 -26.26
C VAL A 47 96.35 108.58 -27.26
N ASN A 48 96.64 108.48 -28.57
CA ASN A 48 95.76 109.02 -29.60
C ASN A 48 94.40 108.30 -29.64
N ILE A 49 94.39 106.96 -29.49
CA ILE A 49 93.15 106.16 -29.40
C ILE A 49 92.36 106.57 -28.15
N MET A 50 93.00 106.63 -26.98
CA MET A 50 92.32 107.04 -25.74
C MET A 50 91.80 108.47 -25.80
N GLN A 51 92.52 109.40 -26.44
CA GLN A 51 92.07 110.78 -26.63
C GLN A 51 90.83 110.83 -27.53
N PHE A 52 90.81 110.05 -28.61
CA PHE A 52 89.65 109.95 -29.48
C PHE A 52 88.44 109.36 -28.74
N LEU A 53 88.61 108.24 -28.02
CA LEU A 53 87.53 107.60 -27.27
C LEU A 53 86.97 108.49 -26.15
N PHE A 54 87.81 109.21 -25.41
CA PHE A 54 87.32 110.13 -24.38
C PHE A 54 86.62 111.37 -24.97
N ARG A 55 86.98 111.81 -26.18
CA ARG A 55 86.25 112.87 -26.90
C ARG A 55 84.86 112.48 -27.38
N GLN A 56 84.55 111.19 -27.44
CA GLN A 56 83.18 110.71 -27.66
C GLN A 56 82.29 110.88 -26.42
N LEU A 57 82.87 111.09 -25.23
CA LEU A 57 82.15 111.35 -23.97
C LEU A 57 82.09 112.85 -23.64
N ASP A 58 83.21 113.55 -23.84
CA ASP A 58 83.33 115.01 -23.66
C ASP A 58 84.04 115.60 -24.88
N PRO A 59 83.31 116.30 -25.78
CA PRO A 59 83.89 116.93 -26.98
C PRO A 59 85.08 117.87 -26.69
N ASN A 60 85.16 118.42 -25.48
CA ASN A 60 86.23 119.34 -25.08
C ASN A 60 87.42 118.64 -24.39
N PHE A 61 87.43 117.31 -24.32
CA PHE A 61 88.46 116.57 -23.59
C PHE A 61 89.89 116.77 -24.14
N LEU A 62 90.81 117.07 -23.23
CA LEU A 62 92.24 117.27 -23.46
C LEU A 62 93.04 116.62 -22.31
N PHE A 63 94.09 115.87 -22.67
CA PHE A 63 95.03 115.33 -21.68
C PHE A 63 95.90 116.42 -21.05
N SER A 64 96.19 116.27 -19.76
CA SER A 64 97.18 117.06 -19.04
C SER A 64 98.60 116.54 -19.29
N THR A 65 99.60 117.17 -18.66
CA THR A 65 100.99 116.71 -18.65
C THR A 65 101.19 115.31 -18.03
N LYS A 66 100.18 114.76 -17.34
CA LYS A 66 100.24 113.46 -16.66
C LYS A 66 99.18 112.47 -17.18
N ILE A 67 99.35 112.09 -18.45
CA ILE A 67 98.41 111.24 -19.20
C ILE A 67 98.03 109.95 -18.44
N GLU A 68 98.94 109.31 -17.71
CA GLU A 68 98.63 108.07 -16.96
C GLU A 68 97.72 108.31 -15.73
N GLU A 69 97.78 109.50 -15.13
CA GLU A 69 96.85 109.89 -14.05
C GLU A 69 95.47 110.22 -14.64
N ASP A 70 95.42 110.91 -15.79
CA ASP A 70 94.18 111.27 -16.46
C ASP A 70 93.41 110.03 -16.97
N VAL A 71 94.08 109.11 -17.67
CA VAL A 71 93.46 107.84 -18.12
C VAL A 71 92.91 107.04 -16.93
N GLY A 72 93.69 106.92 -15.86
CA GLY A 72 93.27 106.21 -14.64
C GLY A 72 92.10 106.90 -13.92
N ASN A 73 92.04 108.23 -13.95
CA ASN A 73 90.94 109.01 -13.38
C ASN A 73 89.67 108.89 -14.23
N CYS A 74 89.77 108.97 -15.57
CA CYS A 74 88.63 108.83 -16.47
C CYS A 74 87.93 107.48 -16.29
N PHE A 75 88.68 106.36 -16.32
CA PHE A 75 88.11 105.03 -16.06
C PHE A 75 87.50 104.92 -14.63
N ARG A 76 88.05 105.60 -13.62
CA ARG A 76 87.47 105.64 -12.26
C ARG A 76 86.17 106.44 -12.21
N THR A 77 86.08 107.56 -12.92
CA THR A 77 84.86 108.39 -13.03
C THR A 77 83.75 107.61 -13.71
N LEU A 78 84.08 106.92 -14.81
CA LEU A 78 83.18 106.01 -15.55
C LEU A 78 82.87 104.70 -14.81
N LYS A 79 83.33 104.54 -13.55
CA LYS A 79 83.08 103.37 -12.70
C LYS A 79 83.55 102.04 -13.29
N TYR A 80 84.61 102.05 -14.11
CA TYR A 80 85.21 100.83 -14.65
C TYR A 80 85.63 99.88 -13.51
N PRO A 81 85.16 98.62 -13.48
CA PRO A 81 85.23 97.77 -12.30
C PRO A 81 86.62 97.19 -11.98
N PHE A 82 87.60 97.33 -12.87
CA PHE A 82 88.93 96.74 -12.71
C PHE A 82 90.03 97.81 -12.61
N PRO A 83 91.01 97.68 -11.68
CA PRO A 83 92.01 98.71 -11.48
C PRO A 83 93.00 98.80 -12.65
N ILE A 84 93.03 99.94 -13.34
CA ILE A 84 94.05 100.24 -14.35
C ILE A 84 95.38 100.54 -13.65
N SER A 85 96.41 99.72 -13.89
CA SER A 85 97.72 99.95 -13.29
C SER A 85 98.48 101.10 -13.97
N LYS A 86 99.00 102.04 -13.16
CA LYS A 86 99.88 103.12 -13.64
C LYS A 86 101.16 102.58 -14.30
N THR A 87 101.66 101.41 -13.88
CA THR A 87 102.82 100.77 -14.55
C THR A 87 102.47 100.18 -15.91
N ALA A 88 101.24 99.69 -16.09
CA ALA A 88 100.75 99.22 -17.40
C ALA A 88 100.58 100.39 -18.38
N LEU A 89 100.09 101.55 -17.91
CA LEU A 89 99.97 102.78 -18.71
C LEU A 89 101.34 103.40 -19.06
N ALA A 90 102.37 103.20 -18.24
CA ALA A 90 103.72 103.63 -18.56
C ALA A 90 104.37 102.74 -19.66
N ALA A 91 104.06 101.43 -19.67
CA ALA A 91 104.63 100.41 -20.55
C ALA A 91 103.58 99.73 -21.43
N VAL A 92 102.78 100.53 -22.14
CA VAL A 92 101.76 100.05 -23.10
C VAL A 92 102.43 99.24 -24.21
N GLY A 93 101.78 98.16 -24.66
CA GLY A 93 102.30 97.28 -25.70
C GLY A 93 103.25 96.17 -25.21
N THR A 94 103.44 95.99 -23.90
CA THR A 94 104.10 94.78 -23.37
C THR A 94 103.10 93.62 -23.25
N LEU A 95 103.60 92.37 -23.31
CA LEU A 95 102.79 91.14 -23.34
C LEU A 95 101.80 91.01 -22.17
N HIS A 96 102.14 91.55 -21.00
CA HIS A 96 101.32 91.46 -19.80
C HIS A 96 100.53 92.75 -19.49
N SER A 97 100.92 93.91 -20.04
CA SER A 97 100.21 95.18 -19.82
C SER A 97 99.19 95.51 -20.91
N TRP A 98 99.38 95.04 -22.14
CA TRP A 98 98.44 95.33 -23.23
C TRP A 98 97.08 94.64 -23.09
N PRO A 99 96.97 93.33 -22.75
CA PRO A 99 95.66 92.67 -22.73
C PRO A 99 94.64 93.27 -21.73
N PRO A 100 95.02 93.64 -20.48
CA PRO A 100 94.11 94.35 -19.58
C PRO A 100 93.71 95.75 -20.06
N LEU A 101 94.60 96.47 -20.75
CA LEU A 101 94.30 97.80 -21.30
C LEU A 101 93.39 97.72 -22.53
N LEU A 102 93.62 96.74 -23.41
CA LEU A 102 92.75 96.45 -24.55
C LEU A 102 91.34 96.05 -24.09
N ALA A 103 91.23 95.27 -23.02
CA ALA A 103 89.93 94.93 -22.42
C ALA A 103 89.24 96.16 -21.76
N ALA A 104 89.99 97.13 -21.26
CA ALA A 104 89.42 98.41 -20.80
C ALA A 104 88.93 99.27 -21.97
N ILE A 105 89.67 99.27 -23.08
CA ILE A 105 89.27 99.94 -24.33
C ILE A 105 88.01 99.31 -24.93
N SER A 106 87.91 97.97 -25.00
CA SER A 106 86.71 97.32 -25.56
C SER A 106 85.47 97.60 -24.72
N TRP A 107 85.60 97.60 -23.39
CA TRP A 107 84.53 98.00 -22.48
C TRP A 107 84.11 99.47 -22.67
N LEU A 108 85.06 100.38 -22.89
CA LEU A 108 84.75 101.78 -23.16
C LEU A 108 83.99 101.95 -24.48
N ILE A 109 84.31 101.14 -25.49
CA ILE A 109 83.58 101.09 -26.76
C ILE A 109 82.19 100.50 -26.58
N GLU A 110 82.04 99.38 -25.87
CA GLU A 110 80.74 98.80 -25.55
C GLU A 110 79.82 99.81 -24.83
N LEU A 111 80.37 100.59 -23.89
CA LEU A 111 79.67 101.69 -23.22
C LEU A 111 79.28 102.82 -24.19
N LEU A 112 80.20 103.23 -25.08
CA LEU A 112 79.96 104.29 -26.07
C LEU A 112 78.98 103.90 -27.19
N THR A 113 78.83 102.61 -27.46
CA THR A 113 77.82 102.07 -28.38
C THR A 113 76.46 101.96 -27.69
N TYR A 114 76.43 101.54 -26.42
CA TYR A 114 75.20 101.53 -25.62
C TYR A 114 74.60 102.93 -25.45
N ASP A 115 75.43 103.93 -25.13
CA ASP A 115 74.98 105.33 -24.99
C ASP A 115 74.33 105.87 -26.27
N SER A 116 74.91 105.58 -27.45
CA SER A 116 74.30 105.98 -28.73
C SER A 116 72.95 105.28 -28.99
N ILE A 117 72.79 104.01 -28.63
CA ILE A 117 71.51 103.29 -28.80
C ILE A 117 70.43 103.88 -27.87
N VAL A 118 70.76 104.13 -26.61
CA VAL A 118 69.83 104.72 -25.64
C VAL A 118 69.40 106.13 -26.02
N GLN A 119 70.28 106.92 -26.64
CA GLN A 119 69.93 108.26 -27.15
C GLN A 119 69.04 108.23 -28.40
N GLU A 120 69.10 107.17 -29.21
CA GLU A 120 68.17 106.97 -30.35
C GLU A 120 66.82 106.39 -29.92
N GLU A 121 66.80 105.45 -28.96
CA GLU A 121 65.56 104.76 -28.52
C GLU A 121 64.80 105.50 -27.40
N GLY A 122 65.48 106.28 -26.56
CA GLY A 122 64.92 106.87 -25.32
C GLY A 122 64.08 108.14 -25.49
N GLY A 123 63.65 108.48 -26.70
CA GLY A 123 63.08 109.80 -27.02
C GLY A 123 61.57 109.99 -26.80
N ASP A 124 60.77 108.91 -26.77
CA ASP A 124 59.31 109.00 -27.01
C ASP A 124 58.42 108.38 -25.90
N ASP A 125 58.99 107.79 -24.85
CA ASP A 125 58.24 107.03 -23.82
C ASP A 125 57.96 107.85 -22.52
N ALA A 126 57.96 109.18 -22.66
CA ALA A 126 57.55 110.10 -21.59
C ALA A 126 56.05 110.41 -21.71
N ASP A 127 55.29 109.91 -20.73
CA ASP A 127 53.84 110.06 -20.56
C ASP A 127 53.32 111.44 -21.01
N ASP A 128 52.48 111.47 -22.06
CA ASP A 128 51.99 112.68 -22.73
C ASP A 128 50.88 113.37 -21.90
N ASN A 129 51.26 113.82 -20.72
CA ASN A 129 50.39 114.42 -19.71
C ASN A 129 50.21 115.94 -19.93
N GLY A 130 50.44 116.45 -21.15
CA GLY A 130 50.49 117.89 -21.46
C GLY A 130 51.71 118.64 -20.91
N ASP A 131 52.44 118.03 -19.97
CA ASP A 131 53.69 118.57 -19.40
C ASP A 131 54.75 118.84 -20.47
N LYS A 132 54.81 118.03 -21.54
CA LYS A 132 55.74 118.23 -22.68
C LYS A 132 55.48 119.55 -23.41
N GLU A 133 54.24 119.82 -23.80
CA GLU A 133 53.86 121.11 -24.41
C GLU A 133 54.14 122.29 -23.46
N MET A 134 53.90 122.10 -22.15
CA MET A 134 54.21 123.11 -21.12
C MET A 134 55.72 123.36 -20.97
N PHE A 135 56.56 122.32 -21.01
CA PHE A 135 58.02 122.47 -20.96
C PHE A 135 58.60 123.06 -22.24
N GLU A 136 58.03 122.76 -23.41
CA GLU A 136 58.38 123.41 -24.67
C GLU A 136 58.03 124.90 -24.64
N TYR A 137 56.80 125.24 -24.20
CA TYR A 137 56.38 126.62 -23.93
C TYR A 137 57.35 127.33 -22.98
N LEU A 138 57.62 126.76 -21.80
CA LEU A 138 58.52 127.34 -20.81
C LEU A 138 59.93 127.54 -21.38
N THR A 139 60.43 126.60 -22.18
CA THR A 139 61.77 126.69 -22.80
C THR A 139 61.88 127.84 -23.78
N VAL A 140 60.84 128.09 -24.59
CA VAL A 140 60.81 129.21 -25.55
C VAL A 140 60.53 130.54 -24.83
N ALA A 141 59.52 130.58 -23.98
CA ALA A 141 59.15 131.77 -23.20
C ALA A 141 60.28 132.26 -22.28
N TYR A 142 61.04 131.34 -21.65
CA TYR A 142 62.19 131.70 -20.82
C TYR A 142 63.38 132.21 -21.64
N LYS A 143 63.59 131.73 -22.87
CA LYS A 143 64.58 132.30 -23.80
C LYS A 143 64.19 133.71 -24.23
N ALA A 144 62.92 133.94 -24.57
CA ALA A 144 62.39 135.25 -24.91
C ALA A 144 62.52 136.24 -23.73
N PHE A 145 62.22 135.79 -22.51
CA PHE A 145 62.44 136.58 -21.28
C PHE A 145 63.93 136.94 -21.08
N LEU A 146 64.84 135.98 -21.22
CA LEU A 146 66.28 136.23 -21.08
C LEU A 146 66.86 137.15 -22.17
N SER A 147 66.22 137.23 -23.34
CA SER A 147 66.58 138.17 -24.43
C SER A 147 65.87 139.52 -24.33
N GLY A 148 64.88 139.67 -23.46
CA GLY A 148 64.04 140.88 -23.33
C GLY A 148 63.06 141.07 -24.49
N ASN A 149 62.61 139.98 -25.12
CA ASN A 149 61.69 139.99 -26.26
C ASN A 149 60.23 139.73 -25.84
N ASP A 150 59.58 140.75 -25.28
CA ASP A 150 58.23 140.64 -24.73
C ASP A 150 57.17 140.26 -25.80
N ASP A 151 57.33 140.72 -27.05
CA ASP A 151 56.41 140.37 -28.16
C ASP A 151 56.39 138.86 -28.48
N GLU A 152 57.55 138.19 -28.36
CA GLU A 152 57.68 136.74 -28.58
C GLU A 152 57.11 135.94 -27.41
N TYR A 153 57.27 136.44 -26.17
CA TYR A 153 56.64 135.87 -24.99
C TYR A 153 55.10 135.92 -25.07
N ASP A 154 54.55 137.08 -25.43
CA ASP A 154 53.10 137.28 -25.60
C ASP A 154 52.51 136.39 -26.69
N LEU A 155 53.19 136.29 -27.83
CA LEU A 155 52.78 135.40 -28.93
C LEU A 155 52.79 133.92 -28.51
N MET A 156 53.82 133.50 -27.77
CA MET A 156 53.95 132.11 -27.33
C MET A 156 52.92 131.75 -26.25
N THR A 157 52.57 132.71 -25.39
CA THR A 157 51.50 132.56 -24.38
C THR A 157 50.14 132.31 -25.04
N ARG A 158 49.76 133.14 -26.01
CA ARG A 158 48.48 133.00 -26.74
C ARG A 158 48.37 131.66 -27.49
N LYS A 159 49.46 131.19 -28.10
CA LYS A 159 49.50 129.87 -28.74
C LYS A 159 49.26 128.73 -27.76
N MET A 160 49.80 128.83 -26.54
CA MET A 160 49.60 127.83 -25.49
C MET A 160 48.14 127.85 -25.00
N GLU A 161 47.57 129.04 -24.80
CA GLU A 161 46.15 129.21 -24.46
C GLU A 161 45.25 128.58 -25.54
N GLU A 162 45.48 128.88 -26.82
CA GLU A 162 44.73 128.31 -27.96
C GLU A 162 44.84 126.77 -28.05
N SER A 163 46.01 126.20 -27.72
CA SER A 163 46.24 124.74 -27.68
C SER A 163 45.42 124.08 -26.57
N PHE A 164 45.55 124.56 -25.34
CA PHE A 164 44.77 124.05 -24.20
C PHE A 164 43.27 124.19 -24.44
N ASP A 165 42.82 125.29 -25.02
CA ASP A 165 41.42 125.51 -25.37
C ASP A 165 40.92 124.49 -26.40
N ALA A 166 41.76 124.10 -27.37
CA ALA A 166 41.44 123.07 -28.35
C ALA A 166 41.38 121.67 -27.72
N GLN A 167 42.35 121.33 -26.85
CA GLN A 167 42.36 120.08 -26.08
C GLN A 167 41.14 119.97 -25.15
N ASN A 168 40.83 121.03 -24.40
CA ASN A 168 39.66 121.10 -23.53
C ASN A 168 38.35 120.88 -24.31
N ARG A 169 38.20 121.48 -25.50
CA ARG A 169 37.04 121.24 -26.39
C ARG A 169 36.96 119.79 -26.84
N LYS A 170 38.08 119.12 -27.15
CA LYS A 170 38.12 117.70 -27.53
C LYS A 170 37.70 116.80 -26.36
N ILE A 171 38.27 117.03 -25.17
CA ILE A 171 37.93 116.27 -23.94
C ILE A 171 36.45 116.44 -23.57
N GLN A 172 35.89 117.65 -23.71
CA GLN A 172 34.46 117.89 -23.50
C GLN A 172 33.59 117.11 -24.49
N GLN A 173 33.95 117.08 -25.78
CA GLN A 173 33.21 116.30 -26.79
C GLN A 173 33.26 114.79 -26.52
N GLU A 174 34.42 114.27 -26.12
CA GLU A 174 34.59 112.85 -25.74
C GLU A 174 33.77 112.51 -24.49
N THR A 175 33.79 113.39 -23.48
CA THR A 175 32.96 113.25 -22.26
C THR A 175 31.47 113.24 -22.59
N ASP A 176 31.00 114.14 -23.46
CA ASP A 176 29.61 114.20 -23.91
C ASP A 176 29.16 112.94 -24.65
N VAL A 177 30.04 112.33 -25.46
CA VAL A 177 29.76 111.06 -26.16
C VAL A 177 29.64 109.92 -25.15
N VAL A 178 30.63 109.75 -24.27
CA VAL A 178 30.63 108.70 -23.24
C VAL A 178 29.43 108.84 -22.29
N GLN A 179 29.04 110.08 -21.94
CA GLN A 179 27.87 110.32 -21.10
C GLN A 179 26.56 109.87 -21.79
N ARG A 180 26.40 110.15 -23.09
CA ARG A 180 25.24 109.67 -23.87
C ARG A 180 25.21 108.15 -23.99
N GLU A 181 26.35 107.51 -24.24
CA GLU A 181 26.47 106.06 -24.26
C GLU A 181 26.11 105.44 -22.89
N ASN A 182 26.51 106.07 -21.78
CA ASN A 182 26.13 105.63 -20.44
C ASN A 182 24.63 105.74 -20.20
N ASP A 183 24.00 106.84 -20.61
CA ASP A 183 22.57 107.08 -20.46
C ASP A 183 21.73 106.13 -21.32
N ASP A 184 22.16 105.83 -22.55
CA ASP A 184 21.48 104.86 -23.42
C ASP A 184 21.68 103.41 -22.94
N LEU A 185 22.83 103.05 -22.38
CA LEU A 185 23.03 101.75 -21.71
C LEU A 185 22.16 101.64 -20.45
N ARG A 186 22.02 102.70 -19.65
CA ARG A 186 21.11 102.72 -18.49
C ARG A 186 19.66 102.51 -18.91
N ARG A 187 19.20 103.17 -19.99
CA ARG A 187 17.86 102.95 -20.55
C ARG A 187 17.66 101.51 -21.02
N GLN A 188 18.63 100.93 -21.72
CA GLN A 188 18.56 99.53 -22.14
C GLN A 188 18.47 98.58 -20.94
N ILE A 189 19.19 98.85 -19.85
CA ILE A 189 19.07 98.07 -18.60
C ILE A 189 17.67 98.24 -18.01
N GLU A 190 17.15 99.46 -17.87
CA GLU A 190 15.81 99.72 -17.34
C GLU A 190 14.71 99.08 -18.20
N GLU A 191 14.82 99.12 -19.53
CA GLU A 191 13.92 98.42 -20.47
C GLU A 191 14.00 96.90 -20.34
N LEU A 192 15.17 96.32 -20.04
CA LEU A 192 15.35 94.88 -19.81
C LEU A 192 14.91 94.43 -18.40
N GLU A 193 14.94 95.32 -17.41
CA GLU A 193 14.42 95.05 -16.06
C GLU A 193 12.89 95.18 -16.00
N THR A 194 12.31 96.13 -16.74
CA THR A 194 10.86 96.38 -16.80
C THR A 194 10.14 95.53 -17.86
N GLY A 195 10.73 95.33 -19.03
CA GLY A 195 10.25 94.45 -20.09
C GLY A 195 10.36 92.98 -19.71
N GLN A 196 9.28 92.20 -19.89
CA GLN A 196 9.10 90.80 -19.43
C GLN A 196 10.10 90.37 -18.34
N SER A 197 10.00 91.00 -17.17
CA SER A 197 10.85 90.80 -15.99
C SER A 197 11.34 89.36 -15.86
N LEU A 198 12.65 89.15 -15.66
CA LEU A 198 13.30 87.83 -15.55
C LEU A 198 12.51 86.80 -14.67
N PRO A 199 11.97 87.17 -13.50
CA PRO A 199 10.97 86.39 -12.76
C PRO A 199 9.81 85.80 -13.58
N SER A 200 9.22 86.56 -14.51
CA SER A 200 8.12 86.13 -15.37
C SER A 200 8.53 85.05 -16.38
N LEU A 201 9.72 85.17 -17.00
CA LEU A 201 10.27 84.10 -17.83
C LEU A 201 10.65 82.88 -17.00
N ASN A 202 11.17 83.06 -15.77
CA ASN A 202 11.52 81.94 -14.91
C ASN A 202 10.27 81.20 -14.39
N ASN A 203 9.17 81.91 -14.12
CA ASN A 203 7.85 81.31 -13.85
C ASN A 203 7.35 80.53 -15.08
N LYS A 204 7.30 81.13 -16.28
CA LYS A 204 6.94 80.40 -17.52
C LYS A 204 7.79 79.16 -17.73
N LYS A 205 9.11 79.26 -17.53
CA LYS A 205 10.06 78.13 -17.61
C LYS A 205 9.70 77.03 -16.62
N ARG A 206 9.44 77.37 -15.35
CA ARG A 206 9.02 76.43 -14.31
C ARG A 206 7.72 75.73 -14.69
N ASP A 207 6.72 76.49 -15.11
CA ASP A 207 5.39 75.99 -15.43
C ASP A 207 5.46 75.06 -16.67
N TYR A 208 6.21 75.43 -17.71
CA TYR A 208 6.49 74.56 -18.86
C TYR A 208 7.30 73.31 -18.49
N THR A 209 8.27 73.38 -17.56
CA THR A 209 8.95 72.16 -17.08
C THR A 209 8.02 71.23 -16.32
N HIS A 210 7.11 71.79 -15.51
CA HIS A 210 6.12 71.01 -14.76
C HIS A 210 5.12 70.32 -15.71
N ASP A 211 4.62 71.03 -16.72
CA ASP A 211 3.71 70.46 -17.71
C ASP A 211 4.40 69.45 -18.65
N ARG A 212 5.65 69.70 -19.05
CA ARG A 212 6.49 68.70 -19.74
C ARG A 212 6.59 67.39 -18.94
N ASP A 213 6.80 67.50 -17.63
CA ASP A 213 7.00 66.32 -16.78
C ASP A 213 5.68 65.59 -16.49
N LYS A 214 4.55 66.32 -16.35
CA LYS A 214 3.19 65.72 -16.38
C LYS A 214 2.93 64.97 -17.69
N LEU A 215 3.24 65.59 -18.83
CA LEU A 215 3.02 64.98 -20.15
C LEU A 215 3.86 63.71 -20.33
N LYS A 216 5.13 63.72 -19.89
CA LYS A 216 5.96 62.50 -19.85
C LYS A 216 5.35 61.40 -19.00
N ALA A 217 4.88 61.72 -17.79
CA ALA A 217 4.23 60.73 -16.91
C ALA A 217 2.92 60.19 -17.52
N LEU A 218 2.15 61.04 -18.22
CA LEU A 218 0.96 60.63 -18.97
C LEU A 218 1.31 59.70 -20.14
N VAL A 219 2.34 60.03 -20.93
CA VAL A 219 2.82 59.18 -22.03
C VAL A 219 3.25 57.80 -21.51
N GLN A 220 4.08 57.73 -20.47
CA GLN A 220 4.46 56.46 -19.84
C GLN A 220 3.25 55.64 -19.36
N LYS A 221 2.25 56.28 -18.76
CA LYS A 221 1.01 55.62 -18.33
C LYS A 221 0.20 55.10 -19.53
N LEU A 222 0.17 55.83 -20.63
CA LEU A 222 -0.50 55.41 -21.87
C LEU A 222 0.25 54.27 -22.57
N GLU A 223 1.58 54.27 -22.56
CA GLU A 223 2.42 53.17 -23.07
C GLU A 223 2.20 51.88 -22.28
N ILE A 224 2.23 51.96 -20.94
CA ILE A 224 1.92 50.81 -20.06
C ILE A 224 0.50 50.28 -20.30
N ASN A 225 -0.48 51.17 -20.49
CA ASN A 225 -1.85 50.76 -20.82
C ASN A 225 -1.93 50.14 -22.23
N LYS A 226 -1.23 50.69 -23.21
CA LYS A 226 -1.17 50.15 -24.58
C LYS A 226 -0.66 48.71 -24.58
N GLU A 227 0.42 48.41 -23.86
CA GLU A 227 0.95 47.04 -23.79
C GLU A 227 -0.05 46.09 -23.11
N LYS A 228 -0.67 46.49 -21.99
CA LYS A 228 -1.74 45.70 -21.34
C LYS A 228 -2.91 45.38 -22.27
N TYR A 229 -3.30 46.33 -23.13
CA TYR A 229 -4.35 46.08 -24.12
C TYR A 229 -3.87 45.16 -25.25
N HIS A 230 -2.60 45.25 -25.69
CA HIS A 230 -2.03 44.29 -26.66
C HIS A 230 -1.95 42.88 -26.08
N ASP A 231 -1.57 42.71 -24.82
CA ASP A 231 -1.60 41.41 -24.13
C ASP A 231 -3.01 40.84 -24.00
N SER A 232 -3.99 41.70 -23.67
CA SER A 232 -5.40 41.31 -23.63
C SER A 232 -5.91 40.87 -25.01
N ILE A 233 -5.57 41.62 -26.07
CA ILE A 233 -5.90 41.26 -27.46
C ILE A 233 -5.24 39.91 -27.83
N ARG A 234 -3.93 39.74 -27.62
CA ARG A 234 -3.21 38.49 -27.88
C ARG A 234 -3.84 37.29 -27.15
N MET A 235 -4.25 37.47 -25.89
CA MET A 235 -4.97 36.43 -25.14
C MET A 235 -6.35 36.12 -25.73
N MET A 236 -7.11 37.13 -26.16
CA MET A 236 -8.43 36.92 -26.77
C MET A 236 -8.32 36.29 -28.17
N GLU A 237 -7.32 36.66 -28.97
CA GLU A 237 -7.01 36.02 -30.26
C GLU A 237 -6.67 34.53 -30.07
N GLN A 238 -5.85 34.18 -29.07
CA GLN A 238 -5.58 32.77 -28.74
C GLN A 238 -6.83 32.01 -28.28
N LYS A 239 -7.72 32.63 -27.51
CA LYS A 239 -9.00 32.03 -27.10
C LYS A 239 -9.92 31.83 -28.30
N LEU A 240 -10.01 32.82 -29.20
CA LEU A 240 -10.79 32.76 -30.42
C LEU A 240 -10.29 31.63 -31.34
N ALA A 241 -8.97 31.52 -31.53
CA ALA A 241 -8.37 30.47 -32.35
C ALA A 241 -8.65 29.06 -31.79
N ARG A 242 -8.58 28.87 -30.46
CA ARG A 242 -8.95 27.59 -29.83
C ARG A 242 -10.43 27.27 -30.01
N ALA A 243 -11.32 28.23 -29.72
CA ALA A 243 -12.75 28.05 -29.89
C ALA A 243 -13.14 27.77 -31.36
N HIS A 244 -12.45 28.39 -32.32
CA HIS A 244 -12.66 28.15 -33.73
C HIS A 244 -12.22 26.74 -34.15
N HIS A 245 -11.06 26.28 -33.66
CA HIS A 245 -10.59 24.91 -33.91
C HIS A 245 -11.49 23.84 -33.26
N GLU A 246 -11.98 24.09 -32.05
CA GLU A 246 -12.99 23.24 -31.40
C GLU A 246 -14.29 23.21 -32.22
N TYR A 247 -14.77 24.36 -32.70
CA TYR A 247 -15.94 24.45 -33.57
C TYR A 247 -15.77 23.65 -34.88
N GLU A 248 -14.63 23.78 -35.57
CA GLU A 248 -14.31 22.98 -36.76
C GLU A 248 -14.29 21.47 -36.45
N ALA A 249 -13.70 21.07 -35.32
CA ALA A 249 -13.68 19.68 -34.90
C ALA A 249 -15.07 19.14 -34.55
N TYR A 250 -15.95 19.95 -33.96
CA TYR A 250 -17.36 19.59 -33.75
C TYR A 250 -18.15 19.54 -35.06
N GLN A 251 -17.90 20.45 -36.00
CA GLN A 251 -18.53 20.46 -37.32
C GLN A 251 -18.14 19.22 -38.13
N ALA A 252 -16.85 18.83 -38.10
CA ALA A 252 -16.36 17.60 -38.71
C ALA A 252 -17.00 16.35 -38.09
N LYS A 253 -17.10 16.27 -36.75
CA LYS A 253 -17.80 15.18 -36.06
C LYS A 253 -19.30 15.15 -36.38
N ALA A 254 -19.96 16.30 -36.49
CA ALA A 254 -21.36 16.37 -36.87
C ALA A 254 -21.57 15.86 -38.31
N ALA A 255 -20.68 16.21 -39.24
CA ALA A 255 -20.70 15.68 -40.60
C ALA A 255 -20.41 14.16 -40.65
N GLU A 256 -19.46 13.66 -39.86
CA GLU A 256 -19.19 12.22 -39.73
C GLU A 256 -20.40 11.46 -39.17
N LEU A 257 -21.03 11.99 -38.11
CA LEU A 257 -22.23 11.40 -37.52
C LEU A 257 -23.42 11.44 -38.48
N GLN A 258 -23.61 12.54 -39.22
CA GLN A 258 -24.65 12.65 -40.23
C GLN A 258 -24.42 11.65 -41.36
N HIS A 259 -23.20 11.55 -41.91
CA HIS A 259 -22.88 10.53 -42.91
C HIS A 259 -23.13 9.11 -42.39
N ARG A 260 -22.82 8.84 -41.11
CA ARG A 260 -23.10 7.53 -40.46
C ARG A 260 -24.59 7.26 -40.26
N ILE A 261 -25.42 8.29 -40.12
CA ILE A 261 -26.89 8.17 -40.10
C ILE A 261 -27.39 7.91 -41.53
N ASP A 262 -26.90 8.68 -42.51
CA ASP A 262 -27.30 8.57 -43.92
C ASP A 262 -26.89 7.24 -44.57
N THR A 263 -25.85 6.57 -44.03
CA THR A 263 -25.43 5.22 -44.46
C THR A 263 -25.96 4.08 -43.58
N GLN A 264 -26.77 4.35 -42.55
CA GLN A 264 -27.47 3.30 -41.81
C GLN A 264 -28.74 2.86 -42.54
N GLU A 265 -28.86 1.56 -42.79
CA GLU A 265 -30.02 0.95 -43.48
C GLU A 265 -31.31 0.94 -42.63
N LEU A 266 -31.22 1.35 -41.36
CA LEU A 266 -32.31 1.31 -40.36
C LEU A 266 -32.65 2.73 -39.90
N SER A 267 -33.90 3.14 -40.11
CA SER A 267 -34.41 4.45 -39.67
C SER A 267 -34.58 4.53 -38.15
N ALA A 268 -34.72 5.74 -37.62
CA ALA A 268 -35.16 5.96 -36.24
C ALA A 268 -36.51 5.25 -35.96
N ASP A 269 -37.42 5.25 -36.93
CA ASP A 269 -38.70 4.51 -36.89
C ASP A 269 -38.48 2.98 -36.77
N ASP A 270 -37.47 2.44 -37.44
CA ASP A 270 -37.14 1.01 -37.36
C ASP A 270 -36.52 0.67 -36.01
N LEU A 271 -35.69 1.57 -35.45
CA LEU A 271 -35.12 1.42 -34.12
C LEU A 271 -36.22 1.47 -33.04
N GLU A 272 -37.23 2.33 -33.18
CA GLU A 272 -38.42 2.29 -32.31
C GLU A 272 -39.25 1.00 -32.47
N ARG A 273 -39.42 0.49 -33.69
CA ARG A 273 -40.09 -0.80 -33.94
C ARG A 273 -39.32 -1.94 -33.27
N MET A 274 -38.00 -1.96 -33.41
CA MET A 274 -37.11 -2.93 -32.76
C MET A 274 -37.16 -2.81 -31.23
N GLN A 275 -37.22 -1.60 -30.66
CA GLN A 275 -37.38 -1.42 -29.22
C GLN A 275 -38.74 -1.92 -28.72
N ARG A 276 -39.83 -1.64 -29.44
CA ARG A 276 -41.18 -2.14 -29.13
C ARG A 276 -41.24 -3.67 -29.18
N GLU A 277 -40.71 -4.28 -30.24
CA GLU A 277 -40.69 -5.74 -30.35
C GLU A 277 -39.74 -6.37 -29.32
N ARG A 278 -38.60 -5.74 -28.99
CA ARG A 278 -37.73 -6.20 -27.89
C ARG A 278 -38.45 -6.17 -26.54
N ALA A 279 -39.18 -5.10 -26.23
CA ALA A 279 -39.96 -5.01 -24.99
C ALA A 279 -41.04 -6.11 -24.92
N ARG A 280 -41.76 -6.33 -26.02
CA ARG A 280 -42.76 -7.40 -26.17
C ARG A 280 -42.14 -8.79 -26.01
N LEU A 281 -40.98 -9.04 -26.61
CA LEU A 281 -40.26 -10.31 -26.47
C LEU A 281 -39.73 -10.52 -25.04
N GLN A 282 -39.30 -9.46 -24.35
CA GLN A 282 -38.92 -9.53 -22.94
C GLN A 282 -40.10 -9.85 -22.02
N GLU A 283 -41.27 -9.26 -22.27
CA GLU A 283 -42.52 -9.58 -21.54
C GLU A 283 -42.99 -11.02 -21.79
N LEU A 284 -42.93 -11.48 -23.05
CA LEU A 284 -43.21 -12.86 -23.41
C LEU A 284 -42.23 -13.83 -22.72
N LEU A 285 -40.93 -13.52 -22.71
CA LEU A 285 -39.90 -14.32 -22.06
C LEU A 285 -40.11 -14.38 -20.54
N ALA A 286 -40.45 -13.25 -19.89
CA ALA A 286 -40.80 -13.22 -18.47
C ALA A 286 -42.04 -14.06 -18.16
N THR A 287 -43.04 -14.04 -19.04
CA THR A 287 -44.25 -14.88 -18.93
C THR A 287 -43.94 -16.37 -19.07
N VAL A 288 -43.05 -16.74 -20.00
CA VAL A 288 -42.60 -18.12 -20.21
C VAL A 288 -41.73 -18.61 -19.05
N ASP A 289 -40.82 -17.79 -18.54
CA ASP A 289 -39.99 -18.09 -17.36
C ASP A 289 -40.83 -18.25 -16.09
N ALA A 290 -41.84 -17.40 -15.88
CA ALA A 290 -42.80 -17.55 -14.79
C ALA A 290 -43.60 -18.86 -14.90
N ARG A 291 -44.05 -19.24 -16.11
CA ARG A 291 -44.68 -20.54 -16.37
C ARG A 291 -43.73 -21.71 -16.12
N PHE A 292 -42.48 -21.61 -16.58
CA PHE A 292 -41.45 -22.63 -16.36
C PHE A 292 -41.18 -22.83 -14.87
N LYS A 293 -40.96 -21.76 -14.10
CA LYS A 293 -40.80 -21.80 -12.63
C LYS A 293 -42.01 -22.39 -11.93
N GLY A 294 -43.22 -22.06 -12.37
CA GLY A 294 -44.45 -22.66 -11.84
C GLY A 294 -44.55 -24.17 -12.10
N ILE A 295 -44.20 -24.62 -13.31
CA ILE A 295 -44.13 -26.05 -13.67
C ILE A 295 -43.02 -26.76 -12.88
N GLN A 296 -41.85 -26.15 -12.73
CA GLN A 296 -40.72 -26.70 -11.97
C GLN A 296 -41.06 -26.84 -10.48
N ALA A 297 -41.72 -25.84 -9.88
CA ALA A 297 -42.22 -25.94 -8.51
C ALA A 297 -43.26 -27.05 -8.35
N SER A 298 -44.17 -27.23 -9.33
CA SER A 298 -45.12 -28.34 -9.34
C SER A 298 -44.44 -29.71 -9.52
N HIS A 299 -43.37 -29.80 -10.32
CA HIS A 299 -42.54 -31.00 -10.43
C HIS A 299 -41.90 -31.34 -9.09
N TRP A 300 -41.21 -30.38 -8.47
CA TRP A 300 -40.57 -30.54 -7.17
C TRP A 300 -41.55 -30.97 -6.07
N GLN A 301 -42.76 -30.39 -6.03
CA GLN A 301 -43.81 -30.81 -5.11
C GLN A 301 -44.25 -32.27 -5.34
N LYS A 302 -44.43 -32.69 -6.60
CA LYS A 302 -44.77 -34.08 -6.94
C LYS A 302 -43.63 -35.04 -6.61
N GLU A 303 -42.40 -34.65 -6.87
CA GLU A 303 -41.18 -35.44 -6.59
C GLU A 303 -40.98 -35.61 -5.08
N THR A 304 -41.16 -34.55 -4.30
CA THR A 304 -41.20 -34.60 -2.82
C THR A 304 -42.29 -35.54 -2.33
N ALA A 305 -43.52 -35.42 -2.86
CA ALA A 305 -44.64 -36.29 -2.47
C ALA A 305 -44.42 -37.76 -2.87
N ILE A 306 -43.74 -38.03 -3.99
CA ILE A 306 -43.32 -39.39 -4.39
C ILE A 306 -42.27 -39.93 -3.41
N SER A 307 -41.29 -39.12 -3.01
CA SER A 307 -40.30 -39.49 -1.99
C SER A 307 -40.97 -39.86 -0.67
N GLU A 308 -41.90 -39.02 -0.16
CA GLU A 308 -42.64 -39.31 1.07
C GLU A 308 -43.46 -40.62 1.00
N GLN A 309 -44.01 -40.97 -0.18
CA GLN A 309 -44.66 -42.27 -0.35
C GLN A 309 -43.66 -43.43 -0.46
N MET A 310 -42.49 -43.23 -1.07
CA MET A 310 -41.43 -44.24 -1.10
C MET A 310 -40.90 -44.53 0.32
N ASP A 311 -40.64 -43.50 1.12
CA ASP A 311 -40.21 -43.63 2.51
C ASP A 311 -41.21 -44.47 3.34
N ARG A 312 -42.51 -44.21 3.19
CA ARG A 312 -43.58 -44.99 3.82
C ARG A 312 -43.63 -46.45 3.36
N VAL A 313 -43.40 -46.70 2.07
CA VAL A 313 -43.37 -48.07 1.53
C VAL A 313 -42.12 -48.81 1.99
N GLU A 314 -40.97 -48.15 2.06
CA GLU A 314 -39.76 -48.70 2.67
C GLU A 314 -39.96 -49.03 4.16
N GLU A 315 -40.60 -48.15 4.93
CA GLU A 315 -40.90 -48.39 6.34
C GLU A 315 -41.83 -49.60 6.51
N ALA A 316 -42.92 -49.69 5.72
CA ALA A 316 -43.80 -50.86 5.70
C ALA A 316 -43.06 -52.17 5.29
N VAL A 317 -42.09 -52.10 4.38
CA VAL A 317 -41.25 -53.26 4.02
C VAL A 317 -40.25 -53.60 5.14
N LYS A 318 -39.66 -52.61 5.82
CA LYS A 318 -38.79 -52.82 7.00
C LYS A 318 -39.58 -53.49 8.15
N GLU A 319 -40.81 -53.05 8.41
CA GLU A 319 -41.72 -53.71 9.36
C GLU A 319 -42.04 -55.14 8.93
N TYR A 320 -42.45 -55.36 7.68
CA TYR A 320 -42.77 -56.67 7.14
C TYR A 320 -41.58 -57.66 7.18
N MET A 321 -40.37 -57.21 6.81
CA MET A 321 -39.15 -58.02 6.95
C MET A 321 -38.82 -58.34 8.40
N THR A 322 -39.09 -57.42 9.32
CA THR A 322 -38.89 -57.64 10.77
C THR A 322 -39.90 -58.66 11.30
N LEU A 323 -41.15 -58.61 10.84
CA LEU A 323 -42.16 -59.64 11.11
C LEU A 323 -41.76 -61.01 10.53
N CYS A 324 -41.23 -61.06 9.30
CA CYS A 324 -40.77 -62.30 8.66
C CYS A 324 -39.60 -62.93 9.43
N ARG A 325 -38.60 -62.12 9.82
CA ARG A 325 -37.49 -62.56 10.70
C ARG A 325 -38.00 -63.08 12.05
N ARG A 326 -38.94 -62.37 12.69
CA ARG A 326 -39.57 -62.81 13.95
C ARG A 326 -40.35 -64.13 13.81
N LEU A 327 -40.99 -64.36 12.67
CA LEU A 327 -41.71 -65.59 12.32
C LEU A 327 -40.80 -66.72 11.80
N LYS A 328 -39.49 -66.48 11.70
CA LYS A 328 -38.48 -67.40 11.14
C LYS A 328 -38.79 -67.85 9.71
N LEU A 329 -39.22 -66.90 8.86
CA LEU A 329 -39.52 -67.11 7.44
C LEU A 329 -38.29 -66.94 6.51
N ASP A 330 -37.08 -66.81 7.06
CA ASP A 330 -35.83 -66.82 6.30
C ASP A 330 -35.53 -68.19 5.65
N GLU A 331 -34.71 -68.18 4.60
CA GLU A 331 -34.35 -69.27 3.67
C GLU A 331 -34.06 -70.64 4.30
N LYS A 332 -33.64 -70.70 5.57
CA LYS A 332 -33.30 -71.95 6.27
C LYS A 332 -34.49 -72.71 6.85
N HIS A 333 -35.69 -72.11 6.91
CA HIS A 333 -36.90 -72.77 7.45
C HIS A 333 -38.20 -72.46 6.67
N GLY A 334 -38.12 -71.72 5.56
CA GLY A 334 -39.23 -71.44 4.66
C GLY A 334 -39.50 -72.57 3.66
N SER A 335 -40.77 -72.80 3.32
CA SER A 335 -41.21 -73.85 2.39
C SER A 335 -40.99 -73.45 0.92
N GLY A 336 -39.73 -73.31 0.49
CA GLY A 336 -39.33 -73.13 -0.92
C GLY A 336 -39.81 -71.84 -1.61
N ILE A 337 -40.40 -70.92 -0.87
CA ILE A 337 -40.90 -69.62 -1.36
C ILE A 337 -40.07 -68.53 -0.68
N ASP A 338 -39.50 -67.64 -1.48
CA ASP A 338 -38.87 -66.43 -0.96
C ASP A 338 -39.95 -65.44 -0.48
N PHE A 339 -39.88 -65.08 0.79
CA PHE A 339 -40.77 -64.10 1.42
C PHE A 339 -40.13 -62.70 1.51
N GLY A 340 -38.90 -62.52 1.03
CA GLY A 340 -38.22 -61.23 0.92
C GLY A 340 -38.92 -60.29 -0.05
N ILE A 341 -38.93 -58.99 0.28
CA ILE A 341 -39.39 -57.92 -0.60
C ILE A 341 -38.22 -56.97 -0.83
N SER A 342 -37.50 -57.14 -1.94
CA SER A 342 -36.52 -56.15 -2.36
C SER A 342 -37.23 -55.03 -3.12
N ILE A 343 -37.04 -53.78 -2.66
CA ILE A 343 -37.41 -52.58 -3.41
C ILE A 343 -36.12 -51.99 -3.95
N ASP A 344 -35.98 -51.97 -5.27
CA ASP A 344 -34.82 -51.40 -5.93
C ASP A 344 -35.13 -49.95 -6.35
N ALA A 345 -34.49 -48.99 -5.68
CA ALA A 345 -34.73 -47.56 -5.85
C ALA A 345 -34.52 -47.06 -7.29
N HIS A 346 -33.72 -47.76 -8.11
CA HIS A 346 -33.49 -47.40 -9.52
C HIS A 346 -34.49 -48.03 -10.50
N SER A 347 -35.35 -48.94 -10.06
CA SER A 347 -36.39 -49.58 -10.90
C SER A 347 -37.69 -48.76 -11.03
N GLY A 348 -37.68 -47.51 -10.57
CA GLY A 348 -38.85 -46.66 -10.36
C GLY A 348 -39.76 -46.49 -11.58
N GLY A 349 -40.89 -47.19 -11.58
CA GLY A 349 -41.90 -47.08 -12.63
C GLY A 349 -43.19 -47.80 -12.30
N ALA A 350 -44.30 -47.37 -12.91
CA ALA A 350 -45.62 -47.96 -12.70
C ALA A 350 -45.67 -49.47 -13.01
N GLN A 351 -44.84 -49.95 -13.95
CA GLN A 351 -44.71 -51.37 -14.27
C GLN A 351 -44.06 -52.17 -13.13
N ALA A 352 -42.99 -51.66 -12.50
CA ALA A 352 -42.36 -52.30 -11.35
C ALA A 352 -43.30 -52.36 -10.14
N ALA A 353 -44.02 -51.28 -9.85
CA ALA A 353 -45.05 -51.26 -8.81
C ALA A 353 -46.19 -52.27 -9.09
N THR A 354 -46.61 -52.40 -10.35
CA THR A 354 -47.64 -53.39 -10.77
C THR A 354 -47.13 -54.82 -10.63
N ALA A 355 -45.86 -55.09 -10.98
CA ALA A 355 -45.22 -56.39 -10.81
C ALA A 355 -45.08 -56.77 -9.34
N LEU A 356 -44.68 -55.83 -8.46
CA LEU A 356 -44.60 -56.05 -7.02
C LEU A 356 -45.98 -56.34 -6.41
N MET A 357 -47.03 -55.57 -6.77
CA MET A 357 -48.41 -55.86 -6.37
C MET A 357 -48.88 -57.24 -6.83
N LEU A 358 -48.50 -57.66 -8.05
CA LEU A 358 -48.83 -58.98 -8.57
C LEU A 358 -48.12 -60.10 -7.79
N HIS A 359 -46.84 -59.92 -7.46
CA HIS A 359 -46.05 -60.86 -6.66
C HIS A 359 -46.58 -61.00 -5.22
N LEU A 360 -46.89 -59.86 -4.57
CA LEU A 360 -47.57 -59.82 -3.28
C LEU A 360 -48.88 -60.63 -3.30
N LYS A 361 -49.74 -60.39 -4.31
CA LYS A 361 -51.07 -61.00 -4.39
C LYS A 361 -51.09 -62.47 -4.84
N LYS A 362 -50.16 -62.89 -5.72
CA LYS A 362 -50.13 -64.26 -6.27
C LYS A 362 -49.16 -65.21 -5.57
N THR A 363 -48.06 -64.71 -5.00
CA THR A 363 -47.00 -65.55 -4.42
C THR A 363 -46.97 -65.42 -2.90
N ILE A 364 -46.75 -64.20 -2.39
CA ILE A 364 -46.51 -63.97 -0.95
C ILE A 364 -47.78 -64.22 -0.13
N VAL A 365 -48.92 -63.61 -0.49
CA VAL A 365 -50.18 -63.77 0.27
C VAL A 365 -50.67 -65.23 0.28
N PRO A 366 -50.73 -65.97 -0.84
CA PRO A 366 -51.06 -67.39 -0.82
C PRO A 366 -50.03 -68.24 -0.06
N GLY A 367 -48.73 -67.93 -0.16
CA GLY A 367 -47.67 -68.57 0.60
C GLY A 367 -47.84 -68.39 2.12
N LEU A 368 -48.13 -67.18 2.58
CA LEU A 368 -48.44 -66.89 3.99
C LEU A 368 -49.74 -67.56 4.45
N GLN A 369 -50.77 -67.64 3.60
CA GLN A 369 -51.99 -68.39 3.90
C GLN A 369 -51.77 -69.92 3.94
N HIS A 370 -50.84 -70.45 3.15
CA HIS A 370 -50.41 -71.83 3.22
C HIS A 370 -49.59 -72.09 4.48
N PHE A 371 -48.60 -71.25 4.81
CA PHE A 371 -47.84 -71.32 6.06
C PHE A 371 -48.75 -71.21 7.29
N ARG A 372 -49.74 -70.30 7.26
CA ARG A 372 -50.77 -70.19 8.32
C ARG A 372 -51.57 -71.48 8.44
N ARG A 373 -52.04 -72.09 7.34
CA ARG A 373 -52.72 -73.39 7.36
C ARG A 373 -51.82 -74.50 7.87
N GLN A 374 -50.58 -74.60 7.42
CA GLN A 374 -49.60 -75.59 7.89
C GLN A 374 -49.29 -75.44 9.40
N ARG A 375 -49.24 -74.20 9.90
CA ARG A 375 -49.06 -73.92 11.34
C ARG A 375 -50.31 -74.20 12.16
N ILE A 376 -51.51 -73.94 11.61
CA ILE A 376 -52.79 -74.32 12.22
C ILE A 376 -52.91 -75.84 12.23
N GLU A 377 -52.76 -76.55 11.12
CA GLU A 377 -52.76 -78.02 11.08
C GLU A 377 -51.71 -78.65 12.00
N ARG A 378 -50.53 -78.03 12.16
CA ARG A 378 -49.51 -78.52 13.10
C ARG A 378 -49.90 -78.24 14.56
N LEU A 379 -50.61 -77.15 14.83
CA LEU A 379 -51.19 -76.85 16.14
C LEU A 379 -52.35 -77.81 16.43
N ASP A 380 -53.26 -78.03 15.49
CA ASP A 380 -54.38 -78.96 15.56
C ASP A 380 -53.86 -80.38 15.79
N ARG A 381 -52.89 -80.88 15.00
CA ARG A 381 -52.24 -82.18 15.26
C ARG A 381 -51.53 -82.29 16.61
N VAL A 382 -51.16 -81.17 17.24
CA VAL A 382 -50.62 -81.16 18.61
C VAL A 382 -51.76 -81.09 19.65
N LEU A 383 -52.83 -80.35 19.37
CA LEU A 383 -54.05 -80.34 20.18
C LEU A 383 -54.73 -81.71 20.17
N ASP A 384 -54.85 -82.38 19.02
CA ASP A 384 -55.38 -83.73 18.87
C ASP A 384 -54.57 -84.71 19.72
N ARG A 385 -53.23 -84.65 19.67
CA ARG A 385 -52.36 -85.45 20.56
C ARG A 385 -52.51 -85.09 22.04
N VAL A 386 -52.78 -83.83 22.37
CA VAL A 386 -53.07 -83.40 23.75
C VAL A 386 -54.45 -83.87 24.18
N VAL A 387 -55.44 -83.93 23.29
CA VAL A 387 -56.78 -84.48 23.53
C VAL A 387 -56.70 -86.00 23.67
N GLU A 388 -56.00 -86.71 22.79
CA GLU A 388 -55.69 -88.14 22.93
C GLU A 388 -54.98 -88.41 24.26
N ALA A 389 -53.91 -87.68 24.59
CA ALA A 389 -53.22 -87.82 25.87
C ALA A 389 -54.13 -87.52 27.08
N LYS A 390 -55.07 -86.59 26.95
CA LYS A 390 -56.06 -86.24 27.99
C LYS A 390 -57.18 -87.29 28.11
N VAL A 391 -57.58 -87.93 27.00
CA VAL A 391 -58.51 -89.06 26.98
C VAL A 391 -57.85 -90.31 27.55
N MET A 392 -56.61 -90.61 27.16
CA MET A 392 -55.83 -91.73 27.70
C MET A 392 -55.55 -91.58 29.20
N THR A 393 -55.19 -90.38 29.67
CA THR A 393 -55.06 -90.13 31.11
C THR A 393 -56.41 -90.21 31.83
N GLY A 394 -57.49 -89.71 31.23
CA GLY A 394 -58.86 -89.85 31.75
C GLY A 394 -59.31 -91.31 31.90
N GLN A 395 -59.11 -92.12 30.87
CA GLN A 395 -59.39 -93.56 30.87
C GLN A 395 -58.56 -94.29 31.92
N ALA A 396 -57.24 -94.06 31.96
CA ALA A 396 -56.37 -94.65 32.98
C ALA A 396 -56.76 -94.23 34.41
N THR A 397 -57.23 -92.99 34.64
CA THR A 397 -57.77 -92.60 35.95
C THR A 397 -59.11 -93.25 36.27
N SER A 398 -59.99 -93.50 35.28
CA SER A 398 -61.25 -94.22 35.51
C SER A 398 -60.99 -95.68 35.86
N GLU A 399 -60.21 -96.39 35.03
CA GLU A 399 -59.85 -97.78 35.24
C GLU A 399 -59.14 -97.99 36.59
N MET A 400 -58.26 -97.07 37.00
CA MET A 400 -57.63 -97.14 38.31
C MET A 400 -58.60 -96.86 39.47
N ASN A 401 -59.62 -96.01 39.28
CA ASN A 401 -60.62 -95.73 40.31
C ASN A 401 -61.61 -96.92 40.45
N ASP A 402 -62.03 -97.51 39.33
CA ASP A 402 -62.86 -98.72 39.28
C ASP A 402 -62.14 -99.92 39.92
N ALA A 403 -60.84 -100.08 39.65
CA ALA A 403 -60.00 -101.09 40.30
C ALA A 403 -59.85 -100.86 41.83
N VAL A 404 -59.77 -99.61 42.28
CA VAL A 404 -59.72 -99.26 43.71
C VAL A 404 -61.06 -99.52 44.42
N GLU A 405 -62.19 -99.27 43.78
CA GLU A 405 -63.49 -99.64 44.34
C GLU A 405 -63.71 -101.17 44.35
N ALA A 406 -63.30 -101.88 43.30
CA ALA A 406 -63.31 -103.33 43.27
C ALA A 406 -62.43 -103.94 44.39
N ALA A 407 -61.23 -103.40 44.61
CA ALA A 407 -60.35 -103.82 45.70
C ALA A 407 -60.98 -103.59 47.08
N ARG A 408 -61.62 -102.44 47.33
CA ARG A 408 -62.39 -102.18 48.56
C ARG A 408 -63.59 -103.12 48.73
N GLY A 409 -64.23 -103.51 47.63
CA GLY A 409 -65.31 -104.49 47.62
C GLY A 409 -64.83 -105.88 48.04
N ILE A 410 -63.66 -106.30 47.58
CA ILE A 410 -63.02 -107.58 47.93
C ILE A 410 -62.56 -107.55 49.40
N ASP A 411 -61.88 -106.51 49.85
CA ASP A 411 -61.46 -106.30 51.26
C ASP A 411 -62.67 -106.38 52.23
N GLY A 412 -63.81 -105.80 51.83
CA GLY A 412 -65.07 -105.90 52.57
C GLY A 412 -65.78 -107.26 52.51
N GLN A 413 -65.45 -108.13 51.55
CA GLN A 413 -65.92 -109.52 51.50
C GLN A 413 -65.00 -110.47 52.28
N GLU A 414 -63.69 -110.29 52.16
CA GLU A 414 -62.65 -111.02 52.90
C GLU A 414 -62.90 -110.88 54.40
N ARG A 415 -63.11 -109.66 54.89
CA ARG A 415 -63.41 -109.38 56.30
C ARG A 415 -64.71 -110.02 56.81
N LYS A 416 -65.71 -110.24 55.94
CA LYS A 416 -66.94 -110.98 56.29
C LYS A 416 -66.73 -112.48 56.32
N LEU A 417 -65.86 -113.01 55.45
CA LEU A 417 -65.48 -114.41 55.43
C LEU A 417 -64.61 -114.76 56.65
N GLU A 418 -63.65 -113.91 57.02
CA GLU A 418 -62.89 -114.04 58.27
C GLU A 418 -63.82 -114.07 59.49
N GLU A 419 -64.80 -113.18 59.58
CA GLU A 419 -65.71 -113.09 60.72
C GLU A 419 -66.75 -114.25 60.74
N ALA A 420 -67.06 -114.85 59.60
CA ALA A 420 -67.82 -116.09 59.51
C ALA A 420 -66.98 -117.31 59.95
N ILE A 421 -65.75 -117.45 59.42
CA ILE A 421 -64.82 -118.53 59.79
C ILE A 421 -64.52 -118.49 61.30
N ARG A 422 -64.32 -117.31 61.89
CA ARG A 422 -64.10 -117.16 63.33
C ARG A 422 -65.28 -117.68 64.15
N LYS A 423 -66.52 -117.40 63.73
CA LYS A 423 -67.73 -117.92 64.41
C LYS A 423 -67.91 -119.42 64.23
N GLU A 424 -67.59 -119.96 63.06
CA GLU A 424 -67.63 -121.40 62.81
C GLU A 424 -66.59 -122.11 63.69
N GLN A 425 -65.38 -121.55 63.83
CA GLN A 425 -64.33 -122.04 64.74
C GLN A 425 -64.76 -121.95 66.21
N GLU A 426 -65.23 -120.80 66.68
CA GLU A 426 -65.76 -120.61 68.05
C GLU A 426 -66.87 -121.64 68.38
N ALA A 427 -67.72 -122.00 67.41
CA ALA A 427 -68.76 -123.03 67.57
C ALA A 427 -68.20 -124.47 67.56
N MET A 428 -67.19 -124.75 66.75
CA MET A 428 -66.55 -126.08 66.64
C MET A 428 -65.71 -126.37 67.89
N ASP A 429 -64.98 -125.38 68.40
CA ASP A 429 -64.21 -125.46 69.65
C ASP A 429 -65.14 -125.63 70.87
N ALA A 430 -66.28 -124.93 70.90
CA ALA A 430 -67.28 -125.13 71.96
C ALA A 430 -67.92 -126.53 71.93
N ALA A 431 -68.16 -127.09 70.73
CA ALA A 431 -68.65 -128.45 70.58
C ALA A 431 -67.59 -129.50 70.98
N LEU A 432 -66.31 -129.24 70.68
CA LEU A 432 -65.19 -130.05 71.13
C LEU A 432 -65.01 -130.00 72.65
N GLU A 433 -65.06 -128.83 73.30
CA GLU A 433 -65.02 -128.74 74.77
C GLU A 433 -66.15 -129.54 75.43
N LEU A 434 -67.36 -129.47 74.88
CA LEU A 434 -68.52 -130.16 75.45
C LEU A 434 -68.41 -131.69 75.27
N LYS A 435 -67.88 -132.15 74.14
CA LYS A 435 -67.58 -133.57 73.92
C LYS A 435 -66.38 -134.07 74.72
N SER A 436 -65.36 -133.24 74.94
CA SER A 436 -64.25 -133.57 75.84
C SER A 436 -64.71 -133.71 77.29
N ARG A 437 -65.61 -132.83 77.79
CA ARG A 437 -66.20 -133.00 79.13
C ARG A 437 -67.06 -134.25 79.26
N GLU A 438 -67.88 -134.56 78.24
CA GLU A 438 -68.63 -135.83 78.22
C GLU A 438 -67.71 -137.06 78.20
N ILE A 439 -66.57 -136.99 77.51
CA ILE A 439 -65.55 -138.05 77.53
C ILE A 439 -64.90 -138.17 78.91
N GLU A 440 -64.49 -137.06 79.53
CA GLU A 440 -63.90 -137.05 80.89
C GLU A 440 -64.86 -137.60 81.96
N GLU A 441 -66.17 -137.28 81.90
CA GLU A 441 -67.16 -137.87 82.82
C GLU A 441 -67.43 -139.36 82.54
N MET A 442 -67.48 -139.77 81.27
CA MET A 442 -67.64 -141.18 80.89
C MET A 442 -66.40 -142.02 81.26
N GLU A 443 -65.20 -141.45 81.20
CA GLU A 443 -63.97 -142.06 81.74
C GLU A 443 -64.06 -142.23 83.27
N LEU A 444 -64.61 -141.24 83.98
CA LEU A 444 -64.83 -141.32 85.44
C LEU A 444 -65.90 -142.36 85.85
N GLU A 445 -66.94 -142.57 85.04
CA GLU A 445 -67.92 -143.64 85.25
C GLU A 445 -67.33 -145.03 84.90
N LEU A 446 -66.53 -145.13 83.84
CA LEU A 446 -65.82 -146.36 83.46
C LEU A 446 -64.84 -146.83 84.54
N GLU A 447 -64.08 -145.91 85.15
CA GLU A 447 -63.12 -146.24 86.21
C GLU A 447 -63.80 -146.76 87.49
N ARG A 448 -65.05 -146.35 87.75
CA ARG A 448 -65.84 -146.85 88.90
C ARG A 448 -66.59 -148.14 88.62
N LEU A 449 -67.02 -148.39 87.39
CA LEU A 449 -67.71 -149.64 87.02
C LEU A 449 -66.75 -150.82 86.78
N GLN A 450 -65.43 -150.59 86.77
CA GLN A 450 -64.43 -151.66 86.68
C GLN A 450 -64.09 -152.35 88.01
N ASN A 451 -64.58 -151.85 89.14
CA ASN A 451 -64.29 -152.45 90.45
C ASN A 451 -65.53 -153.13 91.05
N ASP A 452 -65.44 -154.45 91.15
CA ASP A 452 -66.12 -155.31 92.12
C ASP A 452 -66.15 -154.64 93.53
N ASP A 453 -67.13 -154.88 94.40
CA ASP A 453 -68.17 -155.92 94.42
C ASP A 453 -69.59 -155.34 94.24
N ASP A 454 -70.49 -156.06 93.55
CA ASP A 454 -71.41 -157.03 94.23
C ASP A 454 -72.50 -157.58 93.27
N VAL A 455 -73.13 -158.67 93.70
CA VAL A 455 -74.41 -159.23 93.22
C VAL A 455 -74.57 -159.32 91.70
N SER A 456 -73.87 -160.30 91.11
CA SER A 456 -74.46 -161.55 90.54
C SER A 456 -75.70 -161.49 89.62
N THR A 457 -76.12 -160.30 89.23
CA THR A 457 -77.31 -159.98 88.42
C THR A 457 -76.98 -158.91 87.38
N GLY A 458 -75.85 -158.21 87.56
CA GLY A 458 -75.12 -157.53 86.50
C GLY A 458 -74.73 -158.53 85.41
N VAL A 459 -73.92 -159.56 85.70
CA VAL A 459 -73.37 -160.51 84.70
C VAL A 459 -74.42 -161.01 83.71
N GLY A 460 -75.59 -161.49 84.15
CA GLY A 460 -76.64 -161.95 83.21
C GLY A 460 -77.27 -160.85 82.33
N LYS A 461 -77.36 -159.60 82.82
CA LYS A 461 -77.90 -158.44 82.06
C LYS A 461 -76.83 -157.74 81.24
N ALA A 462 -75.61 -157.65 81.76
CA ALA A 462 -74.43 -157.08 81.14
C ALA A 462 -73.90 -158.01 80.06
N GLU A 463 -73.82 -159.33 80.26
CA GLU A 463 -73.55 -160.27 79.16
C GLU A 463 -74.67 -160.21 78.12
N LYS A 464 -75.94 -160.06 78.51
CA LYS A 464 -77.04 -159.91 77.54
C LYS A 464 -76.94 -158.61 76.76
N LEU A 465 -76.71 -157.47 77.40
CA LEU A 465 -76.53 -156.16 76.75
C LEU A 465 -75.21 -156.09 75.97
N LEU A 466 -74.13 -156.70 76.44
CA LEU A 466 -72.84 -156.79 75.75
C LEU A 466 -72.93 -157.79 74.57
N ARG A 467 -73.78 -158.81 74.64
CA ARG A 467 -74.07 -159.74 73.53
C ARG A 467 -75.05 -159.16 72.53
N GLU A 468 -76.07 -158.42 72.98
CA GLU A 468 -76.98 -157.65 72.13
C GLU A 468 -76.25 -156.48 71.47
N ALA A 469 -75.40 -155.74 72.20
CA ALA A 469 -74.54 -154.70 71.64
C ALA A 469 -73.45 -155.28 70.74
N ARG A 470 -72.80 -156.41 71.08
CA ARG A 470 -71.88 -157.08 70.14
C ARG A 470 -72.60 -157.65 68.92
N ALA A 471 -73.83 -158.14 69.05
CA ALA A 471 -74.62 -158.61 67.92
C ALA A 471 -75.09 -157.45 67.03
N ALA A 472 -75.63 -156.38 67.62
CA ALA A 472 -76.03 -155.17 66.90
C ALA A 472 -74.83 -154.46 66.27
N TYR A 473 -73.69 -154.39 66.97
CA TYR A 473 -72.44 -153.87 66.42
C TYR A 473 -71.93 -154.77 65.29
N ALA A 474 -71.92 -156.10 65.46
CA ALA A 474 -71.52 -157.02 64.38
C ALA A 474 -72.46 -156.99 63.18
N GLU A 475 -73.76 -156.80 63.39
CA GLU A 475 -74.76 -156.62 62.33
C GLU A 475 -74.58 -155.26 61.64
N MET A 476 -74.26 -154.20 62.38
CA MET A 476 -73.86 -152.90 61.81
C MET A 476 -72.55 -153.02 61.02
N THR A 477 -71.56 -153.74 61.54
CA THR A 477 -70.30 -154.01 60.82
C THR A 477 -70.59 -154.81 59.56
N GLU A 478 -71.43 -155.85 59.62
CA GLU A 478 -71.79 -156.65 58.45
C GLU A 478 -72.57 -155.83 57.41
N GLN A 479 -73.44 -154.90 57.84
CA GLN A 479 -74.14 -153.97 56.94
C GLN A 479 -73.17 -152.94 56.33
N TYR A 480 -72.32 -152.29 57.12
CA TYR A 480 -71.32 -151.35 56.62
C TYR A 480 -70.29 -152.04 55.71
N GLU A 481 -69.83 -153.24 56.03
CA GLU A 481 -68.96 -154.05 55.17
C GLU A 481 -69.67 -154.40 53.86
N ARG A 482 -70.91 -154.89 53.89
CA ARG A 482 -71.71 -155.14 52.67
C ARG A 482 -71.84 -153.87 51.81
N GLU A 483 -72.01 -152.69 52.41
CA GLU A 483 -72.13 -151.42 51.66
C GLU A 483 -70.79 -150.93 51.09
N ILE A 484 -69.71 -151.01 51.87
CA ILE A 484 -68.33 -150.70 51.46
C ILE A 484 -67.89 -151.62 50.33
N ASP A 485 -68.11 -152.93 50.47
CA ASP A 485 -67.73 -153.96 49.51
C ASP A 485 -68.58 -153.87 48.22
N SER A 486 -69.83 -153.37 48.31
CA SER A 486 -70.64 -152.98 47.16
C SER A 486 -70.08 -151.76 46.42
N ARG A 487 -69.75 -150.67 47.12
CA ARG A 487 -69.20 -149.44 46.51
C ARG A 487 -67.77 -149.62 45.98
N LEU A 488 -66.93 -150.43 46.62
CA LEU A 488 -65.58 -150.77 46.15
C LEU A 488 -65.61 -151.56 44.84
N ARG A 489 -66.50 -152.57 44.72
CA ARG A 489 -66.73 -153.30 43.46
C ARG A 489 -67.10 -152.38 42.29
N PHE A 490 -67.65 -151.19 42.54
CA PHE A 490 -68.11 -150.25 41.51
C PHE A 490 -66.98 -149.47 40.81
N ILE A 491 -66.18 -148.67 41.53
CA ILE A 491 -65.07 -147.90 40.91
C ILE A 491 -64.01 -148.84 40.33
N GLN A 492 -63.77 -149.97 40.99
CA GLN A 492 -62.78 -150.97 40.55
C GLN A 492 -63.07 -151.50 39.14
N HIS A 493 -64.34 -151.77 38.80
CA HIS A 493 -64.70 -152.20 37.44
C HIS A 493 -64.41 -151.09 36.41
N ALA A 494 -64.90 -149.87 36.64
CA ALA A 494 -64.79 -148.75 35.69
C ALA A 494 -63.33 -148.33 35.37
N ILE A 495 -62.39 -148.47 36.32
CA ILE A 495 -60.98 -148.09 36.10
C ILE A 495 -60.22 -149.16 35.31
N ALA A 496 -60.19 -150.42 35.78
CA ALA A 496 -59.46 -151.48 35.08
C ALA A 496 -60.05 -151.78 33.69
N MET A 497 -61.34 -151.49 33.47
CA MET A 497 -61.98 -151.49 32.14
C MET A 497 -61.22 -150.64 31.10
N CYS A 498 -60.81 -149.41 31.41
CA CYS A 498 -60.03 -148.58 30.48
C CYS A 498 -58.58 -149.06 30.30
N ILE A 499 -58.02 -149.76 31.28
CA ILE A 499 -56.64 -150.28 31.23
C ILE A 499 -56.59 -151.57 30.40
N ALA A 500 -57.50 -152.51 30.65
CA ALA A 500 -57.73 -153.69 29.82
C ALA A 500 -58.08 -153.31 28.37
N PHE A 501 -58.72 -152.15 28.15
CA PHE A 501 -58.97 -151.53 26.84
C PHE A 501 -57.70 -151.06 26.08
N LYS A 502 -56.48 -151.16 26.65
CA LYS A 502 -55.24 -150.74 25.95
C LYS A 502 -54.15 -151.81 25.85
N GLU A 503 -53.86 -152.57 26.92
CA GLU A 503 -52.98 -153.76 26.82
C GLU A 503 -53.55 -154.79 25.81
N ARG A 504 -54.88 -154.92 25.72
CA ARG A 504 -55.52 -155.97 24.94
C ARG A 504 -55.78 -155.64 23.47
N VAL A 505 -55.79 -154.36 23.06
CA VAL A 505 -55.98 -153.95 21.65
C VAL A 505 -54.75 -154.29 20.78
N VAL A 506 -53.59 -154.45 21.41
CA VAL A 506 -52.35 -155.00 20.84
C VAL A 506 -52.42 -156.52 20.68
N SER A 507 -53.24 -157.19 21.51
CA SER A 507 -53.25 -158.65 21.68
C SER A 507 -54.10 -159.35 20.61
N GLN A 508 -53.74 -160.59 20.25
CA GLN A 508 -53.94 -161.12 18.89
C GLN A 508 -53.12 -160.31 17.87
N LEU A 509 -53.73 -159.69 16.85
CA LEU A 509 -53.03 -159.39 15.57
C LEU A 509 -52.25 -160.63 15.04
N GLY A 510 -52.64 -161.85 15.46
CA GLY A 510 -51.68 -162.93 15.72
C GLY A 510 -52.28 -164.35 15.75
N ASP A 511 -51.55 -165.29 16.36
CA ASP A 511 -51.97 -166.70 16.60
C ASP A 511 -52.41 -167.54 15.38
N ALA A 512 -52.00 -167.15 14.17
CA ALA A 512 -52.07 -167.99 12.97
C ALA A 512 -51.01 -169.12 12.98
N GLU A 513 -51.02 -169.98 11.95
CA GLU A 513 -50.11 -171.13 11.74
C GLU A 513 -50.08 -172.24 12.84
N ARG A 514 -50.52 -172.00 14.09
CA ARG A 514 -50.18 -172.75 15.34
C ARG A 514 -50.63 -174.25 15.45
N ALA A 515 -50.29 -175.12 14.50
CA ALA A 515 -49.75 -176.47 14.79
C ALA A 515 -50.71 -177.72 14.70
N VAL A 516 -51.60 -177.90 15.71
CA VAL A 516 -52.61 -178.99 15.96
C VAL A 516 -52.14 -180.48 15.88
N ARG A 517 -51.54 -181.07 16.96
CA ARG A 517 -50.80 -182.38 16.85
C ARG A 517 -50.86 -183.44 17.99
N ARG A 518 -51.60 -183.25 19.08
CA ARG A 518 -51.67 -184.14 20.30
C ARG A 518 -52.46 -185.47 20.22
N MET A 519 -51.78 -186.60 19.96
CA MET A 519 -51.99 -187.90 20.63
C MET A 519 -53.39 -188.55 20.45
N ASP A 520 -53.99 -188.99 21.56
CA ASP A 520 -55.12 -189.95 21.66
C ASP A 520 -55.24 -190.47 23.13
N GLU A 521 -55.43 -189.53 24.06
CA GLU A 521 -55.23 -189.51 25.55
C GLU A 521 -56.34 -190.07 26.48
#